data_AF-A0A1I7TDE3-F1
#
_entry.id   AF-A0A1I7TDE3-F1
#
_cell.length_a   1.000
_cell.length_b   1.000
_cell.length_c   1.000
_cell.angle_alpha   90.00
_cell.angle_beta   90.00
_cell.angle_gamma   90.00
#
_symmetry.space_group_name_H-M   'P 1'
#
loop_
_entity.id
_entity.type
_entity.pdbx_description
1 polymer ?
#
loop_
_entity_poly.entity_id
_entity_poly.type
_entity_poly.pdbx_seq_one_letter_code
_entity_poly.pdbx_strand_id
1 'polypeptide(L)'
;MNVVKEWIPDNWKTKNAYLNKNNKLSNVTYAEESAYNFLKQRDAMRKFLRFMYRNTIDTKYFKEEEAQKMRDIWWKTDRDCKSNFTQTRPLFKNRTVTEFMKTHNDFGNKFEKLTEDYYYYNFYSADRLNWTLTAE
;
A
#
# COMPACT_ATOMS: atom_id res chain seq x y z
N MET A 1 -28.43 -17.76 -27.15
CA MET A 1 -27.23 -17.15 -27.76
C MET A 1 -26.02 -17.56 -26.93
N ASN A 2 -25.19 -18.45 -27.46
CA ASN A 2 -23.93 -18.82 -26.80
C ASN A 2 -22.89 -17.75 -27.12
N VAL A 3 -22.56 -16.93 -26.12
CA VAL A 3 -21.47 -15.96 -26.22
C VAL A 3 -20.17 -16.75 -26.24
N VAL A 4 -19.43 -16.68 -27.35
CA VAL A 4 -18.06 -17.25 -27.44
C VAL A 4 -17.22 -16.53 -26.39
N LYS A 5 -16.88 -17.22 -25.30
CA LYS A 5 -16.18 -16.60 -24.17
C LYS A 5 -14.68 -16.42 -24.40
N GLU A 6 -14.07 -17.16 -25.32
CA GLU A 6 -12.63 -17.03 -25.62
C GLU A 6 -12.38 -17.34 -27.09
N TRP A 7 -12.17 -16.30 -27.91
CA TRP A 7 -11.61 -16.43 -29.24
C TRP A 7 -10.09 -16.25 -29.15
N ILE A 8 -9.38 -17.34 -28.82
CA ILE A 8 -7.91 -17.38 -28.91
C ILE A 8 -7.58 -18.36 -30.05
N PRO A 9 -7.05 -17.88 -31.19
CA PRO A 9 -6.65 -18.74 -32.29
C PRO A 9 -5.65 -19.80 -31.84
N ASP A 10 -5.77 -21.04 -32.34
CA ASP A 10 -4.88 -22.16 -31.96
C ASP A 10 -3.39 -21.87 -32.18
N ASN A 11 -3.08 -20.95 -33.09
CA ASN A 11 -1.72 -20.54 -33.46
C ASN A 11 -1.21 -19.31 -32.67
N TRP A 12 -1.97 -18.84 -31.69
CA TRP A 12 -1.63 -17.68 -30.89
C TRP A 12 -0.51 -18.02 -29.91
N LYS A 13 0.72 -17.65 -30.29
CA LYS A 13 1.99 -17.96 -29.61
C LYS A 13 2.09 -17.52 -28.14
N THR A 14 1.13 -16.77 -27.61
CA THR A 14 1.15 -16.32 -26.21
C THR A 14 0.29 -17.15 -25.26
N LYS A 15 -0.38 -18.22 -25.73
CA LYS A 15 -1.17 -19.10 -24.84
C LYS A 15 -0.32 -19.71 -23.71
N ASN A 16 0.99 -19.82 -23.92
CA ASN A 16 2.00 -20.25 -22.95
C ASN A 16 3.16 -19.23 -22.81
N ALA A 17 2.91 -17.93 -23.04
CA ALA A 17 3.95 -16.92 -22.85
C ALA A 17 4.22 -16.76 -21.34
N TYR A 18 5.33 -17.30 -20.88
CA TYR A 18 5.91 -16.93 -19.60
C TYR A 18 6.59 -15.56 -19.75
N LEU A 19 6.50 -14.71 -18.72
CA LEU A 19 7.22 -13.44 -18.65
C LEU A 19 8.72 -13.69 -18.80
N ASN A 20 9.25 -13.37 -19.98
CA ASN A 20 10.67 -13.42 -20.26
C ASN A 20 11.19 -11.99 -20.23
N LYS A 21 11.86 -11.61 -19.13
CA LYS A 21 12.45 -10.27 -18.89
C LYS A 21 13.45 -9.81 -19.98
N ASN A 22 13.85 -10.70 -20.90
CA ASN A 22 14.78 -10.40 -21.99
C ASN A 22 14.08 -10.18 -23.35
N ASN A 23 12.75 -10.35 -23.45
CA ASN A 23 12.00 -10.12 -24.69
C ASN A 23 11.33 -8.75 -24.66
N LYS A 24 11.57 -7.89 -25.67
CA LYS A 24 11.01 -6.53 -25.75
C LYS A 24 9.49 -6.45 -25.60
N LEU A 25 8.73 -7.39 -26.18
CA LEU A 25 7.26 -7.43 -26.01
C LEU A 25 6.86 -7.88 -24.60
N SER A 26 7.57 -8.85 -24.04
CA SER A 26 7.40 -9.26 -22.64
C SER A 26 7.82 -8.17 -21.65
N ASN A 27 8.71 -7.25 -22.04
CA ASN A 27 9.13 -6.12 -21.22
C ASN A 27 8.04 -5.05 -21.11
N VAL A 28 7.25 -4.85 -22.18
CA VAL A 28 6.07 -3.98 -22.13
C VAL A 28 5.03 -4.58 -21.18
N THR A 29 4.67 -5.86 -21.36
CA THR A 29 3.72 -6.55 -20.48
C THR A 29 4.22 -6.59 -19.03
N TYR A 30 5.51 -6.82 -18.80
CA TYR A 30 6.13 -6.77 -17.47
C TYR A 30 6.04 -5.36 -16.85
N ALA A 31 6.29 -4.31 -17.64
CA ALA A 31 6.19 -2.93 -17.19
C ALA A 31 4.73 -2.55 -16.86
N GLU A 32 3.77 -2.99 -17.67
CA GLU A 32 2.33 -2.80 -17.44
C GLU A 32 1.88 -3.50 -16.15
N GLU A 33 2.26 -4.76 -15.94
CA GLU A 33 1.96 -5.49 -14.71
C GLU A 33 2.60 -4.85 -13.48
N SER A 34 3.85 -4.42 -13.58
CA SER A 34 4.55 -3.72 -12.50
C SER A 34 3.86 -2.40 -12.15
N ALA A 35 3.45 -1.62 -13.16
CA ALA A 35 2.71 -0.38 -12.95
C ALA A 35 1.34 -0.64 -12.31
N TYR A 36 0.63 -1.67 -12.76
CA TYR A 36 -0.66 -2.05 -12.21
C TYR A 36 -0.55 -2.50 -10.74
N ASN A 37 0.46 -3.29 -10.41
CA ASN A 37 0.71 -3.71 -9.03
C ASN A 37 1.12 -2.54 -8.13
N PHE A 38 1.92 -1.60 -8.64
CA PHE A 38 2.20 -0.36 -7.94
C PHE A 38 0.92 0.44 -7.64
N LEU A 39 0.03 0.61 -8.62
CA LEU A 39 -1.25 1.32 -8.41
C LEU A 39 -2.12 0.64 -7.35
N LYS A 40 -2.17 -0.70 -7.35
CA LYS A 40 -2.86 -1.50 -6.33
C LYS A 40 -2.26 -1.27 -4.93
N GLN A 41 -0.94 -1.24 -4.82
CA GLN A 41 -0.25 -0.94 -3.57
C GLN A 41 -0.59 0.48 -3.09
N ARG A 42 -0.58 1.48 -3.99
CA ARG A 42 -0.94 2.87 -3.63
C ARG A 42 -2.38 3.00 -3.13
N ASP A 43 -3.32 2.28 -3.73
CA ASP A 43 -4.70 2.22 -3.25
C ASP A 43 -4.78 1.60 -1.84
N ALA A 44 -4.06 0.49 -1.62
CA ALA A 44 -3.96 -0.15 -0.31
C ALA A 44 -3.37 0.78 0.76
N MET A 45 -2.30 1.52 0.45
CA MET A 45 -1.69 2.49 1.37
C MET A 45 -2.65 3.63 1.73
N ARG A 46 -3.44 4.12 0.76
CA ARG A 46 -4.47 5.13 1.02
C ARG A 46 -5.57 4.61 1.94
N LYS A 47 -5.99 3.35 1.75
CA LYS A 47 -6.98 2.69 2.63
C LYS A 47 -6.45 2.52 4.04
N PHE A 48 -5.20 2.06 4.19
CA PHE A 48 -4.52 1.96 5.47
C PHE A 48 -4.48 3.33 6.19
N LEU A 49 -3.98 4.37 5.52
CA LEU A 49 -3.89 5.70 6.13
C LEU A 49 -5.27 6.27 6.50
N ARG A 50 -6.29 6.05 5.66
CA ARG A 50 -7.66 6.47 5.94
C ARG A 50 -8.23 5.74 7.16
N PHE A 51 -7.96 4.45 7.30
CA PHE A 51 -8.36 3.67 8.47
C PHE A 51 -7.72 4.25 9.74
N MET A 52 -6.41 4.49 9.72
CA MET A 52 -5.70 5.09 10.86
C MET A 52 -6.29 6.44 11.24
N TYR A 53 -6.46 7.33 10.24
CA TYR A 53 -6.99 8.68 10.43
C TYR A 53 -8.41 8.68 11.01
N ARG A 54 -9.31 7.84 10.48
CA ARG A 54 -10.68 7.74 11.00
C ARG A 54 -10.69 7.24 12.43
N ASN A 55 -9.95 6.17 12.71
CA ASN A 55 -9.94 5.60 14.06
C ASN A 55 -9.37 6.57 15.10
N THR A 56 -8.35 7.37 14.77
CA THR A 56 -7.81 8.36 15.72
C THR A 56 -8.77 9.52 15.96
N ILE A 57 -9.56 9.93 14.97
CA ILE A 57 -10.59 10.97 15.12
C ILE A 57 -11.85 10.44 15.82
N ASP A 58 -12.40 9.32 15.37
CA ASP A 58 -13.64 8.74 15.87
C ASP A 58 -13.50 8.34 17.35
N THR A 59 -12.31 7.90 17.76
CA THR A 59 -12.00 7.59 19.17
C THR A 59 -11.57 8.81 19.99
N LYS A 60 -11.60 10.01 19.40
CA LYS A 60 -11.16 11.28 20.01
C LYS A 60 -9.73 11.23 20.55
N TYR A 61 -8.90 10.36 19.97
CA TYR A 61 -7.49 10.27 20.33
C TYR A 61 -6.76 11.50 19.80
N PHE A 62 -6.97 11.85 18.54
CA PHE A 62 -6.49 13.10 17.96
C PHE A 62 -7.60 14.11 17.78
N LYS A 63 -7.24 15.39 17.84
CA LYS A 63 -8.00 16.47 17.21
C LYS A 63 -7.82 16.42 15.70
N GLU A 64 -8.73 17.04 14.95
CA GLU A 64 -8.65 17.10 13.48
C GLU A 64 -7.31 17.61 12.95
N GLU A 65 -6.79 18.68 13.57
CA GLU A 65 -5.50 19.26 13.23
C GLU A 65 -4.32 18.30 13.47
N GLU A 66 -4.36 17.53 14.56
CA GLU A 66 -3.32 16.55 14.90
C GLU A 66 -3.36 15.36 13.93
N ALA A 67 -4.56 14.88 13.59
CA ALA A 67 -4.71 13.82 12.60
C ALA A 67 -4.28 14.30 11.20
N GLN A 68 -4.49 15.58 10.87
CA GLN A 68 -4.01 16.15 9.61
C GLN A 68 -2.47 16.22 9.58
N LYS A 69 -1.83 16.66 10.67
CA LYS A 69 -0.37 16.59 10.80
C LYS A 69 0.15 15.15 10.69
N MET A 70 -0.51 14.17 11.33
CA MET A 70 -0.17 12.75 11.20
C MET A 70 -0.22 12.32 9.72
N ARG A 71 -1.25 12.72 8.97
CA ARG A 71 -1.36 12.43 7.53
C ARG A 71 -0.20 13.03 6.72
N ASP A 72 0.24 14.24 7.07
CA ASP A 72 1.37 14.90 6.40
C ASP A 72 2.70 14.19 6.69
N ILE A 73 2.90 13.74 7.95
CA ILE A 73 4.05 12.91 8.33
C ILE A 73 4.08 11.62 7.50
N TRP A 74 2.92 10.96 7.30
CA TRP A 74 2.84 9.77 6.47
C TRP A 74 3.35 10.03 5.04
N TRP A 75 2.80 11.03 4.36
CA TRP A 75 3.18 11.29 2.96
C TRP A 75 4.60 11.80 2.80
N LYS A 76 5.14 12.52 3.78
CA LYS A 76 6.57 12.86 3.79
C LYS A 76 7.43 11.60 3.91
N THR A 77 7.07 10.71 4.82
CA THR A 77 7.80 9.46 5.05
C THR A 77 7.71 8.50 3.86
N ASP A 78 6.54 8.38 3.25
CA ASP A 78 6.31 7.61 2.03
C ASP A 78 7.22 8.07 0.88
N ARG A 79 7.38 9.40 0.69
CA ARG A 79 8.30 9.96 -0.31
C ARG A 79 9.76 9.63 0.03
N ASP A 80 10.17 9.79 1.28
CA ASP A 80 11.54 9.49 1.72
C ASP A 80 11.89 8.01 1.52
N CYS A 81 10.91 7.12 1.72
CA CYS A 81 11.03 5.68 1.52
C CYS A 81 10.74 5.22 0.08
N LYS A 82 10.57 6.14 -0.88
CA LYS A 82 10.30 5.83 -2.30
C LYS A 82 9.11 4.87 -2.48
N SER A 83 8.02 5.09 -1.73
CA SER A 83 6.82 4.23 -1.72
C SER A 83 7.04 2.79 -1.25
N ASN A 84 8.15 2.50 -0.57
CA ASN A 84 8.37 1.20 0.06
C ASN A 84 7.65 1.14 1.43
N PHE A 85 6.48 0.51 1.46
CA PHE A 85 5.65 0.41 2.67
C PHE A 85 6.38 -0.20 3.88
N THR A 86 7.18 -1.26 3.66
CA THR A 86 7.96 -1.93 4.71
C THR A 86 8.93 -0.98 5.41
N GLN A 87 9.48 -0.01 4.67
CA GLN A 87 10.31 1.06 5.24
C GLN A 87 9.47 2.23 5.77
N THR A 88 8.39 2.59 5.08
CA THR A 88 7.51 3.72 5.46
C THR A 88 6.87 3.48 6.82
N ARG A 89 6.33 2.30 7.09
CA ARG A 89 5.58 1.99 8.33
C ARG A 89 6.38 2.26 9.61
N PRO A 90 7.56 1.66 9.84
CA PRO A 90 8.32 1.89 11.07
C PRO A 90 8.83 3.33 11.19
N LEU A 91 9.25 3.95 10.07
CA LEU A 91 9.74 5.33 10.09
C LEU A 91 8.61 6.32 10.38
N PHE A 92 7.41 6.07 9.85
CA PHE A 92 6.21 6.86 10.11
C PHE A 92 5.84 6.80 11.58
N LYS A 93 5.81 5.60 12.16
CA LYS A 93 5.55 5.40 13.59
C LYS A 93 6.50 6.25 14.43
N ASN A 94 7.80 6.10 14.18
CA ASN A 94 8.82 6.82 14.96
C ASN A 94 8.68 8.34 14.84
N ARG A 95 8.49 8.86 13.62
CA ARG A 95 8.30 10.31 13.40
C ARG A 95 7.05 10.85 14.09
N THR A 96 5.96 10.09 14.08
CA THR A 96 4.71 10.49 14.72
C THR A 96 4.82 10.43 16.24
N VAL A 97 5.48 9.41 16.80
CA VAL A 97 5.80 9.36 18.24
C VAL A 97 6.63 10.56 18.65
N THR A 98 7.65 10.93 17.87
CA THR A 98 8.48 12.10 18.17
C THR A 98 7.70 13.41 18.11
N GLU A 99 6.88 13.60 17.07
CA GLU A 99 6.06 14.82 16.92
C GLU A 99 5.10 15.01 18.10
N PHE A 100 4.44 13.93 18.53
CA PHE A 100 3.38 13.99 19.53
C PHE A 100 3.81 13.50 20.92
N MET A 101 5.11 13.39 21.20
CA MET A 101 5.63 12.80 22.43
C MET A 101 5.04 13.41 23.72
N LYS A 102 4.73 14.71 23.70
CA LYS A 102 4.19 15.45 24.86
C LYS A 102 2.68 15.31 25.03
N THR A 103 1.94 15.02 23.95
CA THR A 103 0.47 15.00 23.96
C THR A 103 -0.10 13.59 23.83
N HIS A 104 0.64 12.67 23.20
CA HIS A 104 0.21 11.32 22.81
C HIS A 104 1.37 10.33 23.00
N ASN A 105 1.83 10.18 24.23
CA ASN A 105 3.02 9.37 24.57
C ASN A 105 2.86 7.87 24.30
N ASP A 106 1.62 7.38 24.18
CA ASP A 106 1.26 5.99 23.92
C ASP A 106 1.00 5.70 22.43
N PHE A 107 1.22 6.67 21.53
CA PHE A 107 0.91 6.54 20.10
C PHE A 107 1.55 5.30 19.48
N GLY A 108 2.76 4.93 19.89
CA GLY A 108 3.43 3.72 19.39
C GLY A 108 2.60 2.45 19.61
N ASN A 109 2.04 2.28 20.81
CA ASN A 109 1.20 1.12 21.14
C ASN A 109 -0.14 1.19 20.41
N LYS A 110 -0.75 2.39 20.36
CA LYS A 110 -2.00 2.62 19.62
C LYS A 110 -1.83 2.31 18.13
N PHE A 111 -0.69 2.70 17.55
CA PHE A 111 -0.37 2.47 16.15
C PHE A 111 -0.25 0.98 15.83
N GLU A 112 0.45 0.19 16.65
CA GLU A 112 0.56 -1.26 16.43
C GLU A 112 -0.81 -1.94 16.53
N LYS A 113 -1.61 -1.59 17.55
CA LYS A 113 -2.98 -2.12 17.67
C LYS A 113 -3.85 -1.80 16.46
N LEU A 114 -3.87 -0.55 16.00
CA LEU A 114 -4.64 -0.16 14.82
C LEU A 114 -4.11 -0.83 13.55
N THR A 115 -2.81 -1.11 13.49
CA THR A 115 -2.23 -1.87 12.38
C THR A 115 -2.76 -3.30 12.37
N GLU A 116 -2.74 -3.98 13.52
CA GLU A 116 -3.31 -5.33 13.68
C GLU A 116 -4.81 -5.35 13.33
N ASP A 117 -5.59 -4.39 13.85
CA ASP A 117 -7.01 -4.25 13.52
C ASP A 117 -7.22 -4.08 12.01
N TYR A 118 -6.38 -3.28 11.34
CA TYR A 118 -6.46 -3.12 9.89
C TYR A 118 -6.19 -4.44 9.16
N TYR A 119 -5.15 -5.18 9.52
CA TYR A 119 -4.85 -6.48 8.91
C TYR A 119 -5.99 -7.48 9.13
N TYR A 120 -6.62 -7.45 10.29
CA TYR A 120 -7.76 -8.32 10.62
C TYR A 120 -9.00 -7.98 9.78
N TYR A 121 -9.42 -6.71 9.75
CA TYR A 121 -10.67 -6.32 9.06
C TYR A 121 -10.52 -6.08 7.55
N ASN A 122 -9.30 -5.87 7.05
CA ASN A 122 -9.04 -5.47 5.65
C ASN A 122 -8.04 -6.40 4.92
N PHE A 123 -8.05 -7.69 5.24
CA PHE A 123 -7.08 -8.69 4.77
C PHE A 123 -6.67 -8.54 3.29
N TYR A 124 -7.62 -8.51 2.36
CA TYR A 124 -7.32 -8.39 0.91
C TYR A 124 -6.62 -7.09 0.51
N SER A 125 -6.89 -5.99 1.21
CA SER A 125 -6.18 -4.72 0.98
C SER A 125 -4.83 -4.72 1.67
N ALA A 126 -4.71 -5.40 2.82
CA ALA A 126 -3.49 -5.46 3.60
C ALA A 126 -2.40 -6.30 2.94
N ASP A 127 -2.76 -7.38 2.25
CA ASP A 127 -1.84 -8.20 1.45
C ASP A 127 -1.08 -7.37 0.39
N ARG A 128 -1.77 -6.39 -0.20
CA ARG A 128 -1.23 -5.48 -1.23
C ARG A 128 -0.29 -4.42 -0.67
N LEU A 129 -0.21 -4.23 0.65
CA LEU A 129 0.72 -3.27 1.26
C LEU A 129 2.17 -3.74 1.16
N ASN A 130 2.39 -5.06 1.24
CA ASN A 130 3.71 -5.66 1.27
C ASN A 130 4.34 -5.81 -0.13
N TRP A 131 3.76 -5.20 -1.16
CA TRP A 131 4.37 -5.21 -2.49
C TRP A 131 5.69 -4.43 -2.46
N THR A 132 6.78 -5.13 -2.71
CA THR A 132 8.09 -4.55 -2.99
C THR A 132 8.32 -4.56 -4.49
N LEU A 133 8.74 -3.43 -5.05
CA LEU A 133 9.31 -3.37 -6.38
C LEU A 133 10.65 -4.09 -6.31
N THR A 134 10.68 -5.39 -6.58
CA THR A 134 11.92 -6.14 -6.75
C THR A 134 12.54 -5.69 -8.07
N ALA A 135 13.36 -4.65 -7.99
CA ALA A 135 14.40 -4.45 -8.99
C ALA A 135 15.41 -5.57 -8.78
N GLU A 136 15.39 -6.58 -9.65
CA GLU A 136 16.57 -7.40 -9.91
C GLU A 136 17.56 -6.59 -10.74
#